data_AF-A0AA36MIN3-F1
#
_entry.id   AF-A0AA36MIN3-F1
#
_cell.length_a   1.000
_cell.length_b   1.000
_cell.length_c   1.000
_cell.angle_alpha   90.00
_cell.angle_beta   90.00
_cell.angle_gamma   90.00
#
_symmetry.space_group_name_H-M   'P 1'
#
loop_
_entity.id
_entity.type
_entity.pdbx_description
1 polymer ?
#
loop_
_entity_poly.entity_id
_entity_poly.type
_entity_poly.pdbx_seq_one_letter_code
_entity_poly.pdbx_strand_id
1 'polypeptide(L)'
;MQEGGSFWATFGGAAGAPEASALEKLLKTPGCSVEALLDEEEVIQEFKTGNPSLVARLSEPDALKVLMDFITREPSPEASSARCFRYPFVAVELMTCAPGKFLDALNEEAMDHLWSFLSTTTPSKVNPVLAGYFSRTATALLGKQRKEILDYIRRKDQLEEFLRRIHLRSIAELFARLLSAENQSQVVFQTNDLMMRLMNRWQEQDADSDAQENITLVIAELLSQKDSLCWIEDLTQQLTSPNTVRFLIDHIFTRPSGVPPAMSLLTTVILHTAAGLKDGMTEACASTPTLSPLSPHATMMNEEDVVSLDEPAVAEAAASRGALSPPSTPQTTLRSATSEEWMERRRATLMREVAGHFPRLRDLLDNSLEEAPQEMTMPQGSIPAAGGTTLEVISLISTVARSGLDVILEAVLSNQLLPRCVEVFFRHPWSNLLHNSVKQLLLEVLSGGDSLRQQLVRQLLKEARLAERIVSEYAADAQWKKQRHERVGYMGHLFLLSCELQDYGSRCPEVGEILASTPGWPDVLARIDATQKVHREQLGGGVPASDRGLASSNVVSQREKEEATEQSAACPSWSQRVSGGYLSQEPTDLQVACQDSSAPPPGAPCLACRLW
;
A
#
# COMPACT_ATOMS: atom_id res chain seq x y z
N MET A 1 73.88 -14.07 20.26
CA MET A 1 72.59 -14.31 19.57
C MET A 1 71.77 -13.07 19.84
N GLN A 2 71.87 -12.10 18.93
CA GLN A 2 70.88 -11.79 17.87
C GLN A 2 69.77 -10.91 18.46
N GLU A 3 69.83 -9.58 18.30
CA GLU A 3 69.63 -8.77 17.07
C GLU A 3 68.16 -8.62 16.67
N GLY A 4 67.80 -7.40 16.24
CA GLY A 4 66.42 -6.93 16.07
C GLY A 4 66.12 -5.75 17.03
N GLY A 5 66.72 -4.58 16.85
CA GLY A 5 67.06 -3.96 15.55
C GLY A 5 65.79 -3.31 14.99
N SER A 6 65.54 -2.05 15.38
CA SER A 6 64.32 -1.33 15.02
C SER A 6 64.20 -1.18 13.49
N PHE A 7 63.31 -1.97 12.89
CA PHE A 7 62.99 -1.92 11.46
C PHE A 7 62.57 -0.51 11.01
N TRP A 8 61.92 0.24 11.90
CA TRP A 8 61.45 1.61 11.68
C TRP A 8 62.54 2.69 11.78
N ALA A 9 63.77 2.36 12.19
CA ALA A 9 64.85 3.35 12.30
C ALA A 9 65.56 3.66 10.98
N THR A 10 65.39 2.82 9.95
CA THR A 10 66.15 2.93 8.68
C THR A 10 65.35 3.57 7.54
N PHE A 11 64.02 3.63 7.64
CA PHE A 11 63.16 4.45 6.78
C PHE A 11 63.01 5.89 7.31
N GLY A 12 64.13 6.48 7.75
CA GLY A 12 64.25 7.90 8.10
C GLY A 12 64.19 8.85 6.88
N GLY A 13 63.38 8.52 5.87
CA GLY A 13 62.91 9.51 4.90
C GLY A 13 61.91 10.40 5.61
N ALA A 14 62.10 11.72 5.52
CA ALA A 14 61.38 12.70 6.33
C ALA A 14 59.88 12.36 6.49
N ALA A 15 59.48 12.06 7.73
CA ALA A 15 58.08 12.19 8.14
C ALA A 15 57.75 13.68 8.09
N GLY A 16 57.41 14.16 6.90
CA GLY A 16 56.75 15.45 6.75
C GLY A 16 55.54 15.45 7.68
N ALA A 17 55.29 16.59 8.32
CA ALA A 17 53.99 16.80 8.94
C ALA A 17 52.90 16.45 7.90
N PRO A 18 51.80 15.79 8.29
CA PRO A 18 50.75 15.43 7.34
C PRO A 18 50.42 16.67 6.52
N GLU A 19 50.61 16.58 5.20
CA GLU A 19 50.42 17.73 4.34
C GLU A 19 48.99 18.20 4.53
N ALA A 20 48.81 19.44 4.99
CA ALA A 20 47.49 20.01 5.21
C ALA A 20 46.65 19.78 3.95
N SER A 21 45.48 19.17 4.11
CA SER A 21 44.58 18.85 3.01
C SER A 21 44.29 20.11 2.17
N ALA A 22 43.91 19.95 0.91
CA ALA A 22 43.55 21.08 0.06
C ALA A 22 42.48 21.96 0.73
N LEU A 23 41.48 21.33 1.33
CA LEU A 23 40.48 21.93 2.22
C LEU A 23 41.08 22.73 3.40
N GLU A 24 42.05 22.18 4.15
CA GLU A 24 42.74 22.93 5.21
C GLU A 24 43.55 24.13 4.69
N LYS A 25 44.17 24.01 3.51
CA LYS A 25 44.91 25.09 2.85
C LYS A 25 43.94 26.22 2.43
N LEU A 26 42.77 25.87 1.89
CA LEU A 26 41.69 26.80 1.58
C LEU A 26 41.14 27.53 2.81
N LEU A 27 40.84 26.80 3.90
CA LEU A 27 40.31 27.38 5.14
C LEU A 27 41.28 28.36 5.84
N LYS A 28 42.58 28.27 5.56
CA LYS A 28 43.60 29.22 6.03
C LYS A 28 43.68 30.48 5.16
N THR A 29 42.97 30.53 4.04
CA THR A 29 42.93 31.68 3.13
C THR A 29 41.87 32.69 3.60
N PRO A 30 42.22 33.96 3.86
CA PRO A 30 41.25 34.96 4.32
C PRO A 30 40.20 35.24 3.24
N GLY A 31 38.92 35.25 3.61
CA GLY A 31 37.82 35.43 2.66
C GLY A 31 37.54 34.20 1.78
N CYS A 32 37.86 32.99 2.25
CA CYS A 32 37.59 31.73 1.56
C CYS A 32 36.13 31.66 1.04
N SER A 33 35.98 31.47 -0.27
CA SER A 33 34.67 31.34 -0.94
C SER A 33 34.01 30.01 -0.58
N VAL A 34 32.69 30.03 -0.47
CA VAL A 34 31.88 28.83 -0.18
C VAL A 34 31.96 27.86 -1.36
N GLU A 35 31.90 28.37 -2.59
CA GLU A 35 32.05 27.61 -3.83
C GLU A 35 33.36 26.82 -3.85
N ALA A 36 34.48 27.45 -3.48
CA ALA A 36 35.79 26.79 -3.42
C ALA A 36 35.82 25.64 -2.39
N LEU A 37 35.12 25.76 -1.26
CA LEU A 37 34.97 24.66 -0.30
C LEU A 37 34.06 23.54 -0.86
N LEU A 38 33.03 23.90 -1.62
CA LEU A 38 32.09 22.96 -2.23
C LEU A 38 32.68 22.18 -3.42
N ASP A 39 33.76 22.68 -4.04
CA ASP A 39 34.51 21.98 -5.09
C ASP A 39 35.45 20.88 -4.54
N GLU A 40 35.84 20.94 -3.27
CA GLU A 40 36.62 19.88 -2.60
C GLU A 40 35.82 18.58 -2.41
N GLU A 41 36.45 17.42 -2.60
CA GLU A 41 35.75 16.11 -2.53
C GLU A 41 35.43 15.70 -1.08
N GLU A 42 36.32 15.99 -0.13
CA GLU A 42 36.18 15.60 1.28
C GLU A 42 35.24 16.51 2.09
N VAL A 43 34.73 17.62 1.52
CA VAL A 43 34.01 18.66 2.27
C VAL A 43 32.80 18.14 3.05
N ILE A 44 32.03 17.20 2.48
CA ILE A 44 30.86 16.61 3.14
C ILE A 44 31.31 15.72 4.31
N GLN A 45 32.39 14.96 4.13
CA GLN A 45 32.92 14.05 5.15
C GLN A 45 33.53 14.84 6.32
N GLU A 46 34.39 15.80 6.03
CA GLU A 46 35.04 16.67 7.03
C GLU A 46 34.05 17.55 7.79
N PHE A 47 33.00 18.02 7.12
CA PHE A 47 31.93 18.75 7.80
C PHE A 47 31.13 17.80 8.70
N LYS A 48 30.80 16.60 8.23
CA LYS A 48 30.06 15.58 9.00
C LYS A 48 30.84 15.04 10.20
N THR A 49 32.16 14.93 10.12
CA THR A 49 33.04 14.59 11.27
C THR A 49 33.20 15.77 12.25
N GLY A 50 32.79 16.98 11.85
CA GLY A 50 32.75 18.17 12.69
C GLY A 50 34.05 18.96 12.71
N ASN A 51 34.80 18.99 11.60
CA ASN A 51 36.03 19.78 11.45
C ASN A 51 35.78 21.24 11.91
N PRO A 52 36.47 21.73 12.96
CA PRO A 52 36.09 22.95 13.64
C PRO A 52 36.26 24.21 12.78
N SER A 53 37.27 24.23 11.90
CA SER A 53 37.54 25.36 11.00
C SER A 53 36.50 25.44 9.89
N LEU A 54 36.14 24.29 9.31
CA LEU A 54 35.11 24.20 8.27
C LEU A 54 33.72 24.54 8.83
N VAL A 55 33.38 23.98 10.00
CA VAL A 55 32.11 24.29 10.68
C VAL A 55 32.04 25.77 11.04
N ALA A 56 33.13 26.38 11.54
CA ALA A 56 33.15 27.81 11.83
C ALA A 56 32.88 28.65 10.58
N ARG A 57 33.60 28.41 9.47
CA ARG A 57 33.43 29.16 8.21
C ARG A 57 32.02 29.00 7.62
N LEU A 58 31.48 27.77 7.57
CA LEU A 58 30.15 27.52 7.02
C LEU A 58 29.02 28.03 7.93
N SER A 59 29.28 28.28 9.21
CA SER A 59 28.33 28.89 10.15
C SER A 59 28.26 30.42 10.06
N GLU A 60 29.08 31.06 9.22
CA GLU A 60 29.03 32.52 9.03
C GLU A 60 27.78 32.93 8.22
N PRO A 61 27.16 34.10 8.48
CA PRO A 61 25.89 34.47 7.85
C PRO A 61 25.93 34.56 6.32
N ASP A 62 27.07 34.92 5.73
CA ASP A 62 27.26 34.90 4.27
C ASP A 62 27.26 33.47 3.72
N ALA A 63 27.91 32.53 4.42
CA ALA A 63 27.99 31.14 4.00
C ALA A 63 26.62 30.45 4.10
N LEU A 64 25.91 30.63 5.22
CA LEU A 64 24.53 30.15 5.39
C LEU A 64 23.63 30.62 4.26
N LYS A 65 23.70 31.92 3.92
CA LYS A 65 22.92 32.52 2.84
C LYS A 65 23.25 31.94 1.46
N VAL A 66 24.53 31.72 1.15
CA VAL A 66 24.98 31.11 -0.12
C VAL A 66 24.52 29.66 -0.24
N LEU A 67 24.67 28.85 0.83
CA LEU A 67 24.17 27.47 0.86
C LEU A 67 22.66 27.41 0.64
N MET A 68 21.90 28.28 1.30
CA MET A 68 20.44 28.35 1.14
C MET A 68 20.04 28.87 -0.24
N ASP A 69 20.78 29.81 -0.84
CA ASP A 69 20.55 30.26 -2.21
C ASP A 69 20.76 29.15 -3.25
N PHE A 70 21.72 28.23 -3.03
CA PHE A 70 21.88 27.05 -3.88
C PHE A 70 20.70 26.05 -3.76
N ILE A 71 20.05 25.99 -2.60
CA ILE A 71 18.89 25.13 -2.33
C ILE A 71 17.58 25.74 -2.86
N THR A 72 17.41 27.06 -2.76
CA THR A 72 16.10 27.72 -2.90
C THR A 72 15.96 28.62 -4.12
N ARG A 73 17.06 29.04 -4.77
CA ARG A 73 17.01 29.95 -5.92
C ARG A 73 17.44 29.25 -7.20
N GLU A 74 16.73 29.55 -8.28
CA GLU A 74 17.15 29.13 -9.62
C GLU A 74 18.50 29.76 -9.98
N PRO A 75 19.39 29.03 -10.69
CA PRO A 75 20.59 29.61 -11.26
C PRO A 75 20.22 30.61 -12.37
N SER A 76 21.06 31.62 -12.58
CA SER A 76 20.96 32.47 -13.78
C SER A 76 21.24 31.64 -15.05
N PRO A 77 20.71 32.02 -16.22
CA PRO A 77 20.97 31.29 -17.47
C PRO A 77 22.47 31.24 -17.86
N GLU A 78 23.28 32.18 -17.36
CA GLU A 78 24.75 32.23 -17.52
C GLU A 78 25.53 31.52 -16.40
N ALA A 79 24.86 30.80 -15.49
CA ALA A 79 25.51 30.14 -14.36
C ALA A 79 26.43 28.98 -14.78
N SER A 80 27.42 28.67 -13.93
CA SER A 80 28.31 27.53 -14.14
C SER A 80 27.58 26.19 -13.98
N SER A 81 28.08 25.14 -14.66
CA SER A 81 27.59 23.77 -14.48
C SER A 81 27.62 23.33 -13.00
N ALA A 82 28.67 23.73 -12.27
CA ALA A 82 28.77 23.50 -10.83
C ALA A 82 27.61 24.14 -10.04
N ARG A 83 27.24 25.39 -10.34
CA ARG A 83 26.08 26.06 -9.73
C ARG A 83 24.73 25.43 -10.10
N CYS A 84 24.62 24.83 -11.29
CA CYS A 84 23.40 24.16 -11.73
C CYS A 84 23.21 22.76 -11.10
N PHE A 85 24.30 22.01 -10.89
CA PHE A 85 24.21 20.59 -10.48
C PHE A 85 24.96 20.26 -9.19
N ARG A 86 26.25 20.63 -9.06
CA ARG A 86 27.10 20.25 -7.92
C ARG A 86 26.72 21.00 -6.63
N TYR A 87 26.72 22.33 -6.67
CA TYR A 87 26.56 23.15 -5.46
C TYR A 87 25.20 22.96 -4.77
N PRO A 88 24.05 22.84 -5.48
CA PRO A 88 22.78 22.51 -4.83
C PRO A 88 22.81 21.15 -4.12
N PHE A 89 23.42 20.13 -4.74
CA PHE A 89 23.56 18.80 -4.13
C PHE A 89 24.42 18.87 -2.85
N VAL A 90 25.64 19.43 -2.93
CA VAL A 90 26.54 19.52 -1.78
C VAL A 90 25.94 20.39 -0.67
N ALA A 91 25.26 21.50 -1.00
CA ALA A 91 24.59 22.32 0.00
C ALA A 91 23.48 21.56 0.76
N VAL A 92 22.68 20.74 0.07
CA VAL A 92 21.69 19.86 0.73
C VAL A 92 22.37 18.82 1.61
N GLU A 93 23.45 18.16 1.14
CA GLU A 93 24.18 17.18 1.97
C GLU A 93 24.71 17.82 3.26
N LEU A 94 25.35 19.00 3.16
CA LEU A 94 25.82 19.77 4.31
C LEU A 94 24.67 20.14 5.26
N MET A 95 23.57 20.71 4.75
CA MET A 95 22.40 21.07 5.56
C MET A 95 21.71 19.85 6.20
N THR A 96 21.80 18.66 5.60
CA THR A 96 21.21 17.43 6.15
C THR A 96 22.11 16.71 7.15
N CYS A 97 23.44 16.78 7.01
CA CYS A 97 24.36 16.17 7.96
C CYS A 97 24.64 17.09 9.18
N ALA A 98 24.66 18.41 8.97
CA ALA A 98 24.61 19.51 9.95
C ALA A 98 25.00 19.17 11.40
N PRO A 99 26.28 19.33 11.78
CA PRO A 99 26.75 19.18 13.16
C PRO A 99 26.11 20.18 14.14
N GLY A 100 26.08 19.85 15.44
CA GLY A 100 25.44 20.68 16.47
C GLY A 100 25.82 22.16 16.42
N LYS A 101 27.12 22.47 16.37
CA LYS A 101 27.62 23.87 16.30
C LYS A 101 27.14 24.66 15.08
N PHE A 102 26.84 23.99 13.97
CA PHE A 102 26.27 24.63 12.78
C PHE A 102 24.77 24.86 12.95
N LEU A 103 24.06 23.90 13.55
CA LEU A 103 22.65 24.06 13.93
C LEU A 103 22.44 25.20 14.92
N ASP A 104 23.39 25.43 15.83
CA ASP A 104 23.38 26.57 16.76
C ASP A 104 23.51 27.93 16.05
N ALA A 105 24.03 27.96 14.81
CA ALA A 105 24.18 29.17 14.00
C ALA A 105 22.95 29.49 13.13
N LEU A 106 21.99 28.56 12.99
CA LEU A 106 20.74 28.74 12.24
C LEU A 106 19.76 29.65 13.02
N ASN A 107 20.07 30.94 13.01
CA ASN A 107 19.24 31.98 13.64
C ASN A 107 17.94 32.26 12.85
N GLU A 108 17.09 33.14 13.38
CA GLU A 108 15.80 33.47 12.76
C GLU A 108 15.95 34.14 11.38
N GLU A 109 17.02 34.88 11.11
CA GLU A 109 17.28 35.46 9.78
C GLU A 109 17.63 34.40 8.72
N ALA A 110 18.45 33.41 9.09
CA ALA A 110 18.77 32.27 8.24
C ALA A 110 17.53 31.40 7.98
N MET A 111 16.69 31.19 9.01
CA MET A 111 15.42 30.50 8.88
C MET A 111 14.43 31.27 7.98
N ASP A 112 14.30 32.58 8.14
CA ASP A 112 13.48 33.44 7.27
C ASP A 112 13.92 33.33 5.81
N HIS A 113 15.24 33.36 5.56
CA HIS A 113 15.79 33.24 4.21
C HIS A 113 15.49 31.87 3.58
N LEU A 114 15.69 30.76 4.31
CA LEU A 114 15.36 29.41 3.83
C LEU A 114 13.86 29.23 3.54
N TRP A 115 13.00 29.63 4.48
CA TRP A 115 11.54 29.42 4.38
C TRP A 115 10.85 30.44 3.46
N SER A 116 11.53 31.51 3.04
CA SER A 116 11.05 32.44 2.02
C SER A 116 10.71 31.77 0.68
N PHE A 117 11.30 30.59 0.39
CA PHE A 117 11.00 29.76 -0.78
C PHE A 117 9.49 29.49 -0.98
N LEU A 118 8.74 29.35 0.11
CA LEU A 118 7.30 29.13 0.09
C LEU A 118 6.51 30.36 -0.39
N SER A 119 7.12 31.55 -0.43
CA SER A 119 6.47 32.82 -0.74
C SER A 119 7.08 33.58 -1.93
N THR A 120 8.36 33.37 -2.28
CA THR A 120 9.10 34.20 -3.26
C THR A 120 8.70 33.98 -4.72
N THR A 121 8.44 32.74 -5.13
CA THR A 121 8.10 32.39 -6.52
C THR A 121 6.58 32.23 -6.71
N THR A 122 6.05 32.59 -7.88
CA THR A 122 4.65 32.25 -8.24
C THR A 122 4.45 30.73 -8.21
N PRO A 123 3.37 30.18 -7.61
CA PRO A 123 3.24 28.73 -7.43
C PRO A 123 3.48 27.90 -8.70
N SER A 124 2.91 28.32 -9.84
CA SER A 124 3.03 27.65 -11.15
C SER A 124 4.41 27.76 -11.82
N LYS A 125 5.39 28.41 -11.18
CA LYS A 125 6.76 28.57 -11.67
C LYS A 125 7.81 28.01 -10.70
N VAL A 126 7.39 27.30 -9.64
CA VAL A 126 8.32 26.72 -8.68
C VAL A 126 9.00 25.51 -9.29
N ASN A 127 10.34 25.50 -9.28
CA ASN A 127 11.14 24.40 -9.77
C ASN A 127 10.97 23.15 -8.88
N PRO A 128 10.49 21.99 -9.40
CA PRO A 128 10.27 20.80 -8.60
C PRO A 128 11.54 20.23 -7.95
N VAL A 129 12.71 20.41 -8.58
CA VAL A 129 14.00 19.95 -8.04
C VAL A 129 14.39 20.77 -6.81
N LEU A 130 14.27 22.09 -6.88
CA LEU A 130 14.51 22.97 -5.72
C LEU A 130 13.49 22.73 -4.61
N ALA A 131 12.23 22.43 -4.95
CA ALA A 131 11.22 22.02 -3.96
C ALA A 131 11.60 20.71 -3.25
N GLY A 132 12.22 19.75 -3.96
CA GLY A 132 12.82 18.54 -3.39
C GLY A 132 13.99 18.87 -2.43
N TYR A 133 14.92 19.71 -2.85
CA TYR A 133 16.07 20.14 -2.04
C TYR A 133 15.64 20.89 -0.76
N PHE A 134 14.70 21.83 -0.88
CA PHE A 134 14.08 22.53 0.24
C PHE A 134 13.39 21.55 1.20
N SER A 135 12.55 20.64 0.67
CA SER A 135 11.81 19.67 1.49
C SER A 135 12.73 18.70 2.24
N ARG A 136 13.79 18.20 1.58
CA ARG A 136 14.83 17.37 2.21
C ARG A 136 15.56 18.11 3.33
N THR A 137 15.93 19.37 3.09
CA THR A 137 16.58 20.24 4.09
C THR A 137 15.67 20.49 5.29
N ALA A 138 14.42 20.92 5.06
CA ALA A 138 13.44 21.16 6.12
C ALA A 138 13.14 19.88 6.93
N THR A 139 13.01 18.73 6.28
CA THR A 139 12.81 17.42 6.94
C THR A 139 14.00 17.03 7.81
N ALA A 140 15.24 17.28 7.37
CA ALA A 140 16.43 17.00 8.18
C ALA A 140 16.55 17.93 9.39
N LEU A 141 16.23 19.22 9.24
CA LEU A 141 16.19 20.17 10.36
C LEU A 141 15.11 19.79 11.39
N LEU A 142 13.90 19.41 10.94
CA LEU A 142 12.84 18.87 11.80
C LEU A 142 13.29 17.62 12.59
N GLY A 143 14.13 16.78 12.00
CA GLY A 143 14.70 15.61 12.68
C GLY A 143 15.75 15.95 13.75
N LYS A 144 16.46 17.08 13.61
CA LYS A 144 17.59 17.50 14.46
C LYS A 144 17.20 18.49 15.57
N GLN A 145 16.36 19.48 15.26
CA GLN A 145 15.92 20.57 16.13
C GLN A 145 14.39 20.67 16.12
N ARG A 146 13.71 19.53 16.36
CA ARG A 146 12.24 19.41 16.20
C ARG A 146 11.49 20.55 16.88
N LYS A 147 11.83 20.87 18.14
CA LYS A 147 11.07 21.85 18.93
C LYS A 147 11.23 23.26 18.36
N GLU A 148 12.46 23.67 18.10
CA GLU A 148 12.83 25.00 17.63
C GLU A 148 12.21 25.28 16.25
N ILE A 149 12.25 24.28 15.35
CA ILE A 149 11.68 24.39 14.00
C ILE A 149 10.15 24.43 14.04
N LEU A 150 9.48 23.59 14.85
CA LEU A 150 8.02 23.64 14.98
C LEU A 150 7.56 24.97 15.64
N ASP A 151 8.28 25.45 16.65
CA ASP A 151 8.01 26.75 17.29
C ASP A 151 8.23 27.93 16.31
N TYR A 152 9.17 27.83 15.38
CA TYR A 152 9.36 28.79 14.29
C TYR A 152 8.20 28.75 13.28
N ILE A 153 7.84 27.58 12.74
CA ILE A 153 6.76 27.43 11.75
C ILE A 153 5.44 27.94 12.32
N ARG A 154 5.12 27.61 13.58
CA ARG A 154 3.92 28.11 14.27
C ARG A 154 3.86 29.63 14.39
N ARG A 155 5.01 30.32 14.49
CA ARG A 155 5.05 31.80 14.49
C ARG A 155 4.85 32.42 13.11
N LYS A 156 5.21 31.71 12.03
CA LYS A 156 5.12 32.21 10.65
C LYS A 156 3.77 31.93 9.98
N ASP A 157 3.02 30.93 10.43
CA ASP A 157 1.67 30.55 9.96
C ASP A 157 1.54 30.44 8.43
N GLN A 158 2.49 29.74 7.78
CA GLN A 158 2.58 29.62 6.32
C GLN A 158 1.60 28.58 5.71
N LEU A 159 0.44 28.35 6.33
CA LEU A 159 -0.52 27.33 5.90
C LEU A 159 -0.99 27.54 4.45
N GLU A 160 -1.29 28.78 4.09
CA GLU A 160 -1.76 29.12 2.73
C GLU A 160 -0.66 28.99 1.67
N GLU A 161 0.60 29.24 2.03
CA GLU A 161 1.75 29.06 1.14
C GLU A 161 1.97 27.58 0.79
N PHE A 162 1.79 26.68 1.77
CA PHE A 162 1.76 25.24 1.54
C PHE A 162 0.59 24.83 0.64
N LEU A 163 -0.63 25.28 0.95
CA LEU A 163 -1.84 24.96 0.19
C LEU A 163 -1.77 25.41 -1.29
N ARG A 164 -1.20 26.60 -1.56
CA ARG A 164 -0.96 27.08 -2.93
C ARG A 164 0.08 26.25 -3.70
N ARG A 165 0.94 25.49 -3.01
CA ARG A 165 2.05 24.70 -3.58
C ARG A 165 1.84 23.19 -3.50
N ILE A 166 0.65 22.72 -3.09
CA ILE A 166 0.37 21.29 -2.85
C ILE A 166 0.48 20.40 -4.12
N HIS A 167 0.48 20.99 -5.31
CA HIS A 167 0.80 20.28 -6.56
C HIS A 167 2.25 19.75 -6.59
N LEU A 168 3.18 20.34 -5.83
CA LEU A 168 4.56 19.85 -5.72
C LEU A 168 4.61 18.70 -4.71
N ARG A 169 4.89 17.48 -5.19
CA ARG A 169 4.97 16.25 -4.38
C ARG A 169 5.81 16.42 -3.11
N SER A 170 7.01 16.96 -3.23
CA SER A 170 7.94 17.18 -2.12
C SER A 170 7.39 18.14 -1.04
N ILE A 171 6.53 19.09 -1.43
CA ILE A 171 5.90 20.04 -0.51
C ILE A 171 4.68 19.39 0.16
N ALA A 172 3.89 18.61 -0.56
CA ALA A 172 2.77 17.85 0.00
C ALA A 172 3.24 16.84 1.05
N GLU A 173 4.33 16.12 0.80
CA GLU A 173 4.91 15.18 1.77
C GLU A 173 5.46 15.90 3.03
N LEU A 174 6.11 17.06 2.87
CA LEU A 174 6.52 17.89 4.01
C LEU A 174 5.31 18.41 4.80
N PHE A 175 4.25 18.81 4.10
CA PHE A 175 3.02 19.29 4.71
C PHE A 175 2.33 18.19 5.53
N ALA A 176 2.24 16.97 5.01
CA ALA A 176 1.76 15.81 5.76
C ALA A 176 2.60 15.58 7.04
N ARG A 177 3.93 15.58 6.95
CA ARG A 177 4.83 15.44 8.12
C ARG A 177 4.67 16.54 9.16
N LEU A 178 4.32 17.77 8.75
CA LEU A 178 4.07 18.90 9.65
C LEU A 178 2.66 18.86 10.29
N LEU A 179 1.70 18.21 9.62
CA LEU A 179 0.35 17.97 10.14
C LEU A 179 0.31 16.73 11.08
N SER A 180 1.21 15.77 10.90
CA SER A 180 1.43 14.61 11.79
C SER A 180 1.98 15.01 13.17
N ALA A 181 1.09 15.51 14.03
CA ALA A 181 1.37 15.87 15.40
C ALA A 181 0.90 14.79 16.38
N GLU A 182 1.82 14.23 17.17
CA GLU A 182 1.52 13.25 18.24
C GLU A 182 0.97 13.91 19.51
N ASN A 183 1.24 15.21 19.68
CA ASN A 183 0.88 15.98 20.87
C ASN A 183 0.48 17.41 20.48
N GLN A 184 -0.37 18.05 21.28
CA GLN A 184 -0.82 19.44 21.05
C GLN A 184 0.35 20.44 20.91
N SER A 185 1.48 20.22 21.60
CA SER A 185 2.69 21.04 21.48
C SER A 185 3.45 20.88 20.16
N GLN A 186 3.09 19.89 19.33
CA GLN A 186 3.67 19.66 18.00
C GLN A 186 2.82 20.26 16.88
N VAL A 187 1.55 20.62 17.14
CA VAL A 187 0.66 21.25 16.15
C VAL A 187 1.23 22.61 15.74
N VAL A 188 1.42 22.83 14.44
CA VAL A 188 1.99 24.09 13.89
C VAL A 188 1.00 24.91 13.07
N PHE A 189 -0.04 24.28 12.50
CA PHE A 189 -1.09 24.94 11.72
C PHE A 189 -2.43 24.82 12.44
N GLN A 190 -3.33 25.78 12.20
CA GLN A 190 -4.73 25.64 12.62
C GLN A 190 -5.41 24.58 11.74
N THR A 191 -5.87 23.49 12.35
CA THR A 191 -6.52 22.36 11.63
C THR A 191 -8.00 22.61 11.33
N ASN A 192 -8.61 23.61 11.99
CA ASN A 192 -9.98 24.04 11.75
C ASN A 192 -10.20 24.35 10.26
N ASP A 193 -11.23 23.74 9.68
CA ASP A 193 -11.62 23.89 8.27
C ASP A 193 -10.53 23.48 7.25
N LEU A 194 -9.48 22.76 7.67
CA LEU A 194 -8.40 22.29 6.79
C LEU A 194 -8.95 21.52 5.58
N MET A 195 -9.94 20.65 5.78
CA MET A 195 -10.58 19.91 4.69
C MET A 195 -11.29 20.86 3.72
N MET A 196 -11.98 21.90 4.21
CA MET A 196 -12.62 22.91 3.36
C MET A 196 -11.58 23.66 2.53
N ARG A 197 -10.43 24.02 3.12
CA ARG A 197 -9.33 24.68 2.40
C ARG A 197 -8.74 23.77 1.32
N LEU A 198 -8.49 22.50 1.64
CA LEU A 198 -8.04 21.49 0.67
C LEU A 198 -9.06 21.30 -0.47
N MET A 199 -10.35 21.26 -0.17
CA MET A 199 -11.44 21.16 -1.16
C MET A 199 -11.53 22.40 -2.07
N ASN A 200 -11.28 23.60 -1.52
CA ASN A 200 -11.18 24.81 -2.33
C ASN A 200 -9.98 24.73 -3.30
N ARG A 201 -8.80 24.33 -2.81
CA ARG A 201 -7.61 24.10 -3.66
C ARG A 201 -7.84 23.03 -4.74
N TRP A 202 -8.66 22.02 -4.46
CA TRP A 202 -9.02 20.94 -5.39
C TRP A 202 -9.94 21.40 -6.53
N GLN A 203 -10.88 22.31 -6.24
CA GLN A 203 -11.87 22.82 -7.21
C GLN A 203 -11.36 23.92 -8.14
N GLU A 204 -10.25 24.58 -7.78
CA GLU A 204 -9.71 25.72 -8.53
C GLU A 204 -9.56 25.41 -10.02
N GLN A 205 -9.81 26.44 -10.85
CA GLN A 205 -9.85 26.28 -12.31
C GLN A 205 -8.48 25.89 -12.91
N ASP A 206 -7.39 26.22 -12.20
CA ASP A 206 -6.01 25.87 -12.51
C ASP A 206 -5.49 24.67 -11.67
N ALA A 207 -6.38 23.92 -11.00
CA ALA A 207 -5.98 22.76 -10.20
C ALA A 207 -5.54 21.59 -11.09
N ASP A 208 -4.23 21.33 -11.09
CA ASP A 208 -3.61 20.20 -11.79
C ASP A 208 -4.00 18.84 -11.15
N SER A 209 -3.89 17.74 -11.91
CA SER A 209 -4.10 16.36 -11.41
C SER A 209 -3.21 16.10 -10.19
N ASP A 210 -1.95 16.53 -10.27
CA ASP A 210 -0.95 16.47 -9.21
C ASP A 210 -1.46 17.07 -7.89
N ALA A 211 -2.23 18.16 -7.92
CA ALA A 211 -2.77 18.78 -6.72
C ALA A 211 -3.82 17.88 -6.04
N GLN A 212 -4.69 17.25 -6.82
CA GLN A 212 -5.76 16.38 -6.32
C GLN A 212 -5.20 15.05 -5.78
N GLU A 213 -4.22 14.48 -6.49
CA GLU A 213 -3.46 13.31 -6.03
C GLU A 213 -2.68 13.60 -4.74
N ASN A 214 -2.01 14.75 -4.65
CA ASN A 214 -1.23 15.10 -3.46
C ASN A 214 -2.12 15.49 -2.26
N ILE A 215 -3.29 16.10 -2.45
CA ILE A 215 -4.29 16.27 -1.38
C ILE A 215 -4.72 14.90 -0.85
N THR A 216 -4.97 13.95 -1.75
CA THR A 216 -5.33 12.57 -1.40
C THR A 216 -4.21 11.89 -0.61
N LEU A 217 -2.95 12.06 -1.00
CA LEU A 217 -1.79 11.59 -0.23
C LEU A 217 -1.74 12.18 1.17
N VAL A 218 -1.87 13.51 1.31
CA VAL A 218 -1.76 14.19 2.61
C VAL A 218 -2.78 13.61 3.59
N ILE A 219 -4.01 13.40 3.14
CA ILE A 219 -5.06 12.83 3.98
C ILE A 219 -4.82 11.33 4.24
N ALA A 220 -4.36 10.57 3.25
CA ALA A 220 -4.05 9.15 3.42
C ALA A 220 -2.92 8.90 4.43
N GLU A 221 -1.87 9.74 4.43
CA GLU A 221 -0.77 9.66 5.39
C GLU A 221 -1.20 10.05 6.82
N LEU A 222 -2.10 11.02 6.96
CA LEU A 222 -2.67 11.36 8.26
C LEU A 222 -3.59 10.27 8.81
N LEU A 223 -4.33 9.57 7.93
CA LEU A 223 -5.19 8.45 8.29
C LEU A 223 -4.42 7.15 8.56
N SER A 224 -3.28 6.91 7.89
CA SER A 224 -2.41 5.76 8.18
C SER A 224 -1.78 5.89 9.57
N GLN A 225 -1.53 7.12 10.03
CA GLN A 225 -1.02 7.47 11.36
C GLN A 225 -2.13 7.79 12.39
N LYS A 226 -3.39 7.42 12.13
CA LYS A 226 -4.56 7.81 12.94
C LYS A 226 -4.46 7.55 14.45
N ASP A 227 -3.75 6.48 14.85
CA ASP A 227 -3.65 6.05 16.26
C ASP A 227 -2.64 6.89 17.07
N SER A 228 -1.74 7.64 16.40
CA SER A 228 -0.83 8.59 17.04
C SER A 228 -1.25 10.06 16.87
N LEU A 229 -2.12 10.37 15.91
CA LEU A 229 -2.48 11.75 15.55
C LEU A 229 -3.38 12.42 16.61
N CYS A 230 -2.85 13.42 17.33
CA CYS A 230 -3.54 14.06 18.47
C CYS A 230 -4.80 14.88 18.14
N TRP A 231 -5.11 15.06 16.85
CA TRP A 231 -6.28 15.78 16.35
C TRP A 231 -7.13 14.91 15.39
N ILE A 232 -6.99 13.58 15.45
CA ILE A 232 -7.77 12.63 14.63
C ILE A 232 -9.29 12.81 14.76
N GLU A 233 -9.78 13.25 15.92
CA GLU A 233 -11.20 13.55 16.14
C GLU A 233 -11.69 14.75 15.31
N ASP A 234 -10.85 15.76 15.08
CA ASP A 234 -11.16 16.88 14.20
C ASP A 234 -11.03 16.46 12.72
N LEU A 235 -9.92 15.81 12.35
CA LEU A 235 -9.70 15.30 10.99
C LEU A 235 -10.86 14.44 10.49
N THR A 236 -11.25 13.43 11.27
CA THR A 236 -12.36 12.54 10.91
C THR A 236 -13.72 13.26 10.95
N GLN A 237 -13.86 14.39 11.66
CA GLN A 237 -15.10 15.17 11.65
C GLN A 237 -15.30 15.86 10.33
N GLN A 238 -14.23 16.49 9.85
CA GLN A 238 -14.23 17.21 8.59
C GLN A 238 -14.40 16.22 7.42
N LEU A 239 -13.66 15.10 7.42
CA LEU A 239 -13.73 14.06 6.39
C LEU A 239 -15.09 13.36 6.29
N THR A 240 -15.76 13.12 7.43
CA THR A 240 -17.10 12.49 7.46
C THR A 240 -18.25 13.49 7.40
N SER A 241 -17.95 14.78 7.18
CA SER A 241 -18.99 15.80 7.03
C SER A 241 -19.81 15.57 5.74
N PRO A 242 -21.14 15.79 5.74
CA PRO A 242 -21.96 15.63 4.54
C PRO A 242 -21.47 16.48 3.36
N ASN A 243 -20.92 17.67 3.63
CA ASN A 243 -20.34 18.54 2.62
C ASN A 243 -19.12 17.91 1.93
N THR A 244 -18.21 17.28 2.69
CA THR A 244 -17.04 16.59 2.13
C THR A 244 -17.44 15.33 1.39
N VAL A 245 -18.31 14.50 1.95
CA VAL A 245 -18.79 13.27 1.30
C VAL A 245 -19.49 13.60 -0.02
N ARG A 246 -20.43 14.55 -0.01
CA ARG A 246 -21.12 15.01 -1.22
C ARG A 246 -20.18 15.60 -2.26
N PHE A 247 -19.20 16.41 -1.84
CA PHE A 247 -18.20 16.96 -2.75
C PHE A 247 -17.43 15.86 -3.47
N LEU A 248 -16.93 14.86 -2.73
CA LEU A 248 -16.13 13.77 -3.32
C LEU A 248 -16.98 13.01 -4.32
N ILE A 249 -18.19 12.63 -3.93
CA ILE A 249 -19.21 11.99 -4.78
C ILE A 249 -19.48 12.85 -6.03
N ASP A 250 -19.73 14.15 -5.90
CA ASP A 250 -19.96 15.03 -7.05
C ASP A 250 -18.73 15.10 -7.98
N HIS A 251 -17.49 15.02 -7.47
CA HIS A 251 -16.26 14.99 -8.29
C HIS A 251 -16.04 13.64 -9.00
N ILE A 252 -16.39 12.52 -8.36
CA ILE A 252 -16.40 11.18 -8.98
C ILE A 252 -17.29 11.17 -10.24
N PHE A 253 -18.32 12.03 -10.32
CA PHE A 253 -19.29 12.05 -11.43
C PHE A 253 -19.22 13.25 -12.37
N THR A 254 -18.38 14.26 -12.12
CA THR A 254 -18.35 15.49 -12.96
C THR A 254 -17.08 15.73 -13.77
N ARG A 255 -15.92 15.16 -13.40
CA ARG A 255 -14.66 15.38 -14.13
C ARG A 255 -13.84 14.10 -14.26
N PRO A 256 -13.52 13.62 -15.48
CA PRO A 256 -12.79 12.36 -15.68
C PRO A 256 -11.39 12.32 -15.05
N SER A 257 -10.70 13.47 -14.93
CA SER A 257 -9.41 13.57 -14.23
C SER A 257 -9.53 13.51 -12.70
N GLY A 258 -10.64 13.99 -12.14
CA GLY A 258 -10.86 14.04 -10.69
C GLY A 258 -11.42 12.76 -10.09
N VAL A 259 -11.81 11.78 -10.92
CA VAL A 259 -12.42 10.52 -10.44
C VAL A 259 -11.44 9.73 -9.58
N PRO A 260 -10.21 9.36 -10.04
CA PRO A 260 -9.34 8.49 -9.26
C PRO A 260 -8.91 9.10 -7.92
N PRO A 261 -8.52 10.39 -7.82
CA PRO A 261 -8.24 11.00 -6.51
C PRO A 261 -9.46 11.05 -5.59
N ALA A 262 -10.63 11.46 -6.07
CA ALA A 262 -11.83 11.55 -5.23
C ALA A 262 -12.31 10.17 -4.75
N MET A 263 -12.21 9.16 -5.61
CA MET A 263 -12.45 7.75 -5.30
C MET A 263 -11.49 7.19 -4.28
N SER A 264 -10.19 7.39 -4.50
CA SER A 264 -9.13 6.96 -3.60
C SER A 264 -9.32 7.58 -2.22
N LEU A 265 -9.56 8.89 -2.16
CA LEU A 265 -9.82 9.60 -0.90
C LEU A 265 -11.07 9.08 -0.18
N LEU A 266 -12.21 8.95 -0.88
CA LEU A 266 -13.44 8.42 -0.28
C LEU A 266 -13.25 6.98 0.23
N THR A 267 -12.58 6.14 -0.56
CA THR A 267 -12.21 4.77 -0.21
C THR A 267 -11.32 4.73 1.02
N THR A 268 -10.28 5.58 1.10
CA THR A 268 -9.37 5.67 2.25
C THR A 268 -10.11 6.13 3.51
N VAL A 269 -11.03 7.10 3.42
CA VAL A 269 -11.88 7.53 4.55
C VAL A 269 -12.80 6.40 5.00
N ILE A 270 -13.45 5.70 4.08
CA ILE A 270 -14.29 4.53 4.37
C ILE A 270 -13.45 3.46 5.08
N LEU A 271 -12.29 3.06 4.53
CA LEU A 271 -11.43 2.03 5.13
C LEU A 271 -10.96 2.42 6.53
N HIS A 272 -10.42 3.62 6.74
CA HIS A 272 -9.85 3.99 8.04
C HIS A 272 -10.91 4.22 9.13
N THR A 273 -12.14 4.59 8.76
CA THR A 273 -13.28 4.64 9.68
C THR A 273 -13.91 3.26 9.91
N ALA A 274 -14.00 2.42 8.89
CA ALA A 274 -14.59 1.07 8.91
C ALA A 274 -13.69 -0.04 9.48
N ALA A 275 -12.36 0.16 9.54
CA ALA A 275 -11.36 -0.85 9.94
C ALA A 275 -11.42 -1.36 11.41
N GLY A 276 -12.56 -1.21 12.10
CA GLY A 276 -12.94 -2.09 13.21
C GLY A 276 -13.65 -3.39 12.74
N LEU A 277 -13.91 -3.54 11.44
CA LEU A 277 -14.71 -4.61 10.86
C LEU A 277 -13.86 -5.52 9.95
N LYS A 278 -13.45 -6.68 10.51
CA LYS A 278 -12.77 -7.83 9.87
C LYS A 278 -11.36 -7.53 9.27
N ASP A 279 -10.35 -8.29 9.69
CA ASP A 279 -8.93 -8.23 9.26
C ASP A 279 -8.64 -8.55 7.77
N GLY A 280 -9.63 -8.49 6.88
CA GLY A 280 -9.51 -8.83 5.46
C GLY A 280 -9.49 -7.63 4.49
N MET A 281 -9.53 -6.39 4.98
CA MET A 281 -9.60 -5.21 4.11
C MET A 281 -8.24 -4.79 3.51
N THR A 282 -7.12 -5.09 4.15
CA THR A 282 -5.78 -4.58 3.82
C THR A 282 -5.10 -5.26 2.63
N GLU A 283 -5.38 -6.53 2.33
CA GLU A 283 -4.71 -7.27 1.24
C GLU A 283 -5.14 -6.86 -0.19
N ALA A 284 -6.18 -6.03 -0.33
CA ALA A 284 -6.76 -5.68 -1.65
C ALA A 284 -6.24 -4.36 -2.26
N CYS A 285 -5.52 -3.52 -1.51
CA CYS A 285 -5.09 -2.18 -1.95
C CYS A 285 -3.56 -1.98 -1.97
N ALA A 286 -2.78 -3.07 -1.94
CA ALA A 286 -1.32 -3.07 -2.05
C ALA A 286 -0.83 -2.81 -3.50
N SER A 287 -1.32 -1.72 -4.09
CA SER A 287 -0.78 -1.06 -5.29
C SER A 287 -0.73 0.46 -5.12
N THR A 288 -0.67 0.93 -3.87
CA THR A 288 -0.03 2.21 -3.55
C THR A 288 1.50 2.03 -3.56
N PRO A 289 2.28 3.00 -4.09
CA PRO A 289 3.73 2.91 -4.10
C PRO A 289 4.28 3.11 -2.68
N THR A 290 4.38 2.04 -1.91
CA THR A 290 5.13 2.03 -0.65
C THR A 290 6.58 2.43 -0.91
N LEU A 291 7.06 3.43 -0.17
CA LEU A 291 8.42 3.94 -0.26
C LEU A 291 9.45 2.87 0.16
N SER A 292 9.99 2.16 -0.83
CA SER A 292 11.34 1.59 -0.69
C SER A 292 12.35 2.73 -0.51
N PRO A 293 13.39 2.59 0.33
CA PRO A 293 14.38 3.64 0.52
C PRO A 293 15.13 3.91 -0.79
N LEU A 294 14.96 5.12 -1.32
CA LEU A 294 15.59 5.58 -2.56
C LEU A 294 17.10 5.81 -2.38
N SER A 295 17.89 4.80 -2.72
CA SER A 295 19.24 5.00 -3.24
C SER A 295 19.15 5.12 -4.77
N PRO A 296 19.62 6.21 -5.41
CA PRO A 296 19.56 6.33 -6.87
C PRO A 296 20.59 5.41 -7.53
N HIS A 297 20.12 4.39 -8.25
CA HIS A 297 20.95 3.63 -9.18
C HIS A 297 21.23 4.48 -10.43
N ALA A 298 22.49 4.81 -10.67
CA ALA A 298 22.93 5.40 -11.94
C ALA A 298 23.00 4.34 -13.04
N THR A 299 22.58 4.70 -14.26
CA THR A 299 22.59 3.79 -15.41
C THR A 299 23.98 3.73 -16.05
N MET A 300 24.57 2.54 -15.98
CA MET A 300 25.63 1.95 -16.81
C MET A 300 26.31 2.82 -17.90
N MET A 301 27.63 2.98 -17.77
CA MET A 301 28.54 2.86 -18.92
C MET A 301 29.67 1.88 -18.55
N ASN A 302 29.95 0.91 -19.43
CA ASN A 302 31.15 0.07 -19.42
C ASN A 302 32.40 0.89 -19.85
N GLU A 303 33.67 0.50 -19.79
CA GLU A 303 34.48 -0.71 -19.46
C GLU A 303 35.78 -0.17 -18.75
N GLU A 304 36.72 -0.88 -18.11
CA GLU A 304 37.06 -2.31 -17.90
C GLU A 304 37.91 -2.47 -16.59
N ASP A 305 38.35 -3.69 -16.26
CA ASP A 305 39.49 -4.11 -15.39
C ASP A 305 39.89 -3.37 -14.08
N VAL A 306 39.92 -4.10 -12.94
CA VAL A 306 41.15 -4.68 -12.32
C VAL A 306 40.82 -5.43 -10.99
N VAL A 307 41.02 -6.75 -11.02
CA VAL A 307 41.56 -7.68 -9.99
C VAL A 307 41.11 -7.61 -8.50
N SER A 308 40.55 -8.74 -8.05
CA SER A 308 40.25 -9.08 -6.63
C SER A 308 41.49 -9.37 -5.77
N LEU A 309 41.38 -9.13 -4.45
CA LEU A 309 42.19 -9.80 -3.41
C LEU A 309 41.31 -10.17 -2.21
N ASP A 310 41.59 -11.33 -1.62
CA ASP A 310 40.84 -11.97 -0.53
C ASP A 310 41.08 -11.35 0.86
N GLU A 311 40.10 -11.50 1.77
CA GLU A 311 40.36 -11.60 3.21
C GLU A 311 39.66 -12.85 3.81
N PRO A 312 40.27 -13.51 4.82
CA PRO A 312 39.88 -14.85 5.25
C PRO A 312 38.84 -14.89 6.38
N ALA A 313 38.10 -16.00 6.43
CA ALA A 313 37.23 -16.33 7.56
C ALA A 313 38.03 -16.86 8.78
N VAL A 314 37.59 -16.49 9.98
CA VAL A 314 37.85 -17.25 11.22
C VAL A 314 36.55 -17.39 11.99
N ALA A 315 36.20 -18.63 12.33
CA ALA A 315 35.10 -18.99 13.21
C ALA A 315 35.63 -19.84 14.38
N GLU A 316 34.77 -20.09 15.38
CA GLU A 316 34.99 -20.78 16.68
C GLU A 316 35.22 -19.86 17.90
N ALA A 317 34.64 -20.11 19.09
CA ALA A 317 33.55 -21.05 19.43
C ALA A 317 32.89 -20.74 20.79
N ALA A 318 31.66 -21.25 20.94
CA ALA A 318 31.09 -21.84 22.16
C ALA A 318 30.90 -21.01 23.46
N ALA A 319 29.64 -20.60 23.65
CA ALA A 319 28.72 -21.16 24.65
C ALA A 319 28.68 -20.67 26.13
N SER A 320 27.42 -20.56 26.56
CA SER A 320 26.87 -20.71 27.93
C SER A 320 26.72 -19.47 28.83
N ARG A 321 25.45 -19.01 28.97
CA ARG A 321 24.74 -18.94 30.27
C ARG A 321 23.27 -18.47 30.13
N GLY A 322 22.37 -19.26 30.72
CA GLY A 322 21.19 -18.82 31.46
C GLY A 322 20.13 -17.98 30.72
N ALA A 323 19.06 -18.62 30.26
CA ALA A 323 17.82 -17.92 29.94
C ALA A 323 17.14 -17.38 31.21
N LEU A 324 16.79 -16.09 31.21
CA LEU A 324 15.80 -15.48 32.10
C LEU A 324 14.90 -14.58 31.26
N SER A 325 13.69 -15.05 30.97
CA SER A 325 12.65 -14.25 30.33
C SER A 325 12.16 -13.16 31.30
N PRO A 326 11.98 -11.91 30.85
CA PRO A 326 11.27 -10.91 31.66
C PRO A 326 9.78 -11.32 31.78
N PRO A 327 9.12 -11.01 32.91
CA PRO A 327 7.74 -11.42 33.13
C PRO A 327 6.78 -10.63 32.24
N SER A 328 5.92 -11.34 31.52
CA SER A 328 4.84 -10.77 30.72
C SER A 328 3.70 -10.28 31.61
N THR A 329 3.74 -9.02 32.01
CA THR A 329 2.57 -8.30 32.53
C THR A 329 1.50 -8.22 31.44
N PRO A 330 0.25 -8.67 31.67
CA PRO A 330 -0.82 -8.49 30.71
C PRO A 330 -1.21 -7.00 30.69
N GLN A 331 -0.84 -6.29 29.62
CA GLN A 331 -1.45 -4.99 29.33
C GLN A 331 -2.89 -5.21 28.88
N THR A 332 -3.81 -5.23 29.85
CA THR A 332 -5.24 -5.07 29.57
C THR A 332 -5.45 -3.68 28.99
N THR A 333 -5.62 -3.60 27.67
CA THR A 333 -5.98 -2.38 26.95
C THR A 333 -7.39 -1.95 27.31
N LEU A 334 -7.52 -1.20 28.41
CA LEU A 334 -8.75 -0.52 28.79
C LEU A 334 -8.99 0.68 27.84
N ARG A 335 -9.25 0.41 26.56
CA ARG A 335 -9.80 1.41 25.63
C ARG A 335 -11.14 1.87 26.22
N SER A 336 -11.29 3.17 26.43
CA SER A 336 -12.51 3.73 27.00
C SER A 336 -13.66 3.53 26.00
N ALA A 337 -14.77 2.94 26.46
CA ALA A 337 -15.93 2.64 25.62
C ALA A 337 -16.46 3.86 24.84
N THR A 338 -16.31 5.05 25.43
CA THR A 338 -16.62 6.35 24.81
C THR A 338 -15.90 6.60 23.49
N SER A 339 -14.71 6.03 23.28
CA SER A 339 -13.90 6.22 22.07
C SER A 339 -14.40 5.42 20.87
N GLU A 340 -15.11 4.30 21.11
CA GLU A 340 -15.65 3.47 20.03
C GLU A 340 -17.06 3.96 19.62
N GLU A 341 -17.86 4.45 20.57
CA GLU A 341 -19.22 4.97 20.33
C GLU A 341 -19.25 6.17 19.36
N TRP A 342 -18.31 7.13 19.47
CA TRP A 342 -18.31 8.30 18.58
C TRP A 342 -17.87 7.94 17.15
N MET A 343 -16.90 7.03 17.02
CA MET A 343 -16.45 6.51 15.73
C MET A 343 -17.55 5.70 15.05
N GLU A 344 -18.28 4.87 15.79
CA GLU A 344 -19.43 4.13 15.26
C GLU A 344 -20.53 5.08 14.78
N ARG A 345 -20.85 6.13 15.55
CA ARG A 345 -21.83 7.13 15.14
C ARG A 345 -21.42 7.88 13.87
N ARG A 346 -20.13 8.15 13.67
CA ARG A 346 -19.60 8.75 12.43
C ARG A 346 -19.58 7.77 11.27
N ARG A 347 -19.16 6.50 11.46
CA ARG A 347 -19.30 5.42 10.48
C ARG A 347 -20.73 5.35 9.95
N ALA A 348 -21.70 5.23 10.84
CA ALA A 348 -23.12 5.15 10.49
C ALA A 348 -23.65 6.41 9.79
N THR A 349 -23.03 7.57 10.00
CA THR A 349 -23.39 8.82 9.31
C THR A 349 -22.79 8.87 7.91
N LEU A 350 -21.48 8.62 7.76
CA LEU A 350 -20.78 8.50 6.48
C LEU A 350 -21.47 7.47 5.57
N MET A 351 -21.72 6.27 6.08
CA MET A 351 -22.31 5.17 5.31
C MET A 351 -23.74 5.47 4.86
N ARG A 352 -24.52 6.18 5.68
CA ARG A 352 -25.87 6.64 5.29
C ARG A 352 -25.84 7.71 4.20
N GLU A 353 -24.89 8.65 4.26
CA GLU A 353 -24.73 9.67 3.23
C GLU A 353 -24.32 9.04 1.90
N VAL A 354 -23.34 8.13 1.92
CA VAL A 354 -22.90 7.38 0.73
C VAL A 354 -24.02 6.50 0.16
N ALA A 355 -24.80 5.82 1.01
CA ALA A 355 -25.99 5.06 0.59
C ALA A 355 -27.06 5.95 -0.07
N GLY A 356 -27.23 7.20 0.40
CA GLY A 356 -28.13 8.19 -0.19
C GLY A 356 -27.81 8.54 -1.65
N HIS A 357 -26.59 8.26 -2.10
CA HIS A 357 -26.16 8.48 -3.48
C HIS A 357 -26.24 7.23 -4.38
N PHE A 358 -26.62 6.06 -3.85
CA PHE A 358 -26.75 4.83 -4.65
C PHE A 358 -27.71 4.90 -5.85
N PRO A 359 -28.82 5.67 -5.84
CA PRO A 359 -29.61 5.90 -7.06
C PRO A 359 -28.77 6.48 -8.20
N ARG A 360 -27.91 7.48 -7.93
CA ARG A 360 -27.01 8.07 -8.94
C ARG A 360 -25.97 7.09 -9.43
N LEU A 361 -25.45 6.22 -8.56
CA LEU A 361 -24.53 5.14 -8.94
C LEU A 361 -25.22 4.15 -9.89
N ARG A 362 -26.47 3.80 -9.58
CA ARG A 362 -27.29 2.91 -10.40
C ARG A 362 -27.55 3.51 -11.77
N ASP A 363 -27.97 4.77 -11.85
CA ASP A 363 -28.25 5.47 -13.11
C ASP A 363 -27.01 5.45 -14.04
N LEU A 364 -25.81 5.59 -13.49
CA LEU A 364 -24.55 5.50 -14.24
C LEU A 364 -24.24 4.07 -14.74
N LEU A 365 -24.53 3.04 -13.95
CA LEU A 365 -24.40 1.65 -14.40
C LEU A 365 -25.45 1.33 -15.47
N ASP A 366 -26.69 1.77 -15.31
CA ASP A 366 -27.77 1.62 -16.29
C ASP A 366 -27.37 2.31 -17.62
N ASN A 367 -26.91 3.56 -17.60
CA ASN A 367 -26.37 4.26 -18.79
C ASN A 367 -25.18 3.52 -19.44
N SER A 368 -24.22 3.04 -18.63
CA SER A 368 -23.04 2.28 -19.11
C SER A 368 -23.40 0.92 -19.72
N LEU A 369 -24.60 0.39 -19.47
CA LEU A 369 -25.12 -0.85 -20.04
C LEU A 369 -25.94 -0.60 -21.33
N GLU A 370 -26.58 0.57 -21.44
CA GLU A 370 -27.27 1.02 -22.66
C GLU A 370 -26.28 1.45 -23.76
N GLU A 371 -25.20 2.15 -23.39
CA GLU A 371 -24.16 2.58 -24.32
C GLU A 371 -23.37 1.39 -24.91
N ALA A 372 -23.03 1.46 -26.20
CA ALA A 372 -22.17 0.47 -26.83
C ALA A 372 -20.81 0.41 -26.10
N PRO A 373 -20.25 -0.79 -25.81
CA PRO A 373 -18.99 -0.89 -25.09
C PRO A 373 -17.88 -0.11 -25.81
N GLN A 374 -17.09 0.67 -25.07
CA GLN A 374 -15.91 1.30 -25.64
C GLN A 374 -14.92 0.21 -26.09
N GLU A 375 -14.52 0.29 -27.34
CA GLU A 375 -13.56 -0.63 -27.94
C GLU A 375 -12.13 -0.18 -27.67
N MET A 376 -11.33 -1.06 -27.05
CA MET A 376 -9.91 -0.86 -26.80
C MET A 376 -9.09 -1.73 -27.76
N THR A 377 -8.26 -1.08 -28.58
CA THR A 377 -7.39 -1.75 -29.54
C THR A 377 -6.22 -2.44 -28.83
N MET A 378 -6.17 -3.76 -28.95
CA MET A 378 -5.05 -4.61 -28.52
C MET A 378 -4.30 -5.14 -29.76
N PRO A 379 -3.04 -5.61 -29.62
CA PRO A 379 -2.28 -6.17 -30.75
C PRO A 379 -2.94 -7.38 -31.44
N GLN A 380 -3.89 -8.03 -30.78
CA GLN A 380 -4.60 -9.22 -31.27
C GLN A 380 -6.03 -8.92 -31.78
N GLY A 381 -6.56 -7.72 -31.56
CA GLY A 381 -7.96 -7.38 -31.88
C GLY A 381 -8.51 -6.25 -31.02
N SER A 382 -9.81 -5.96 -31.16
CA SER A 382 -10.50 -4.98 -30.34
C SER A 382 -11.28 -5.67 -29.22
N ILE A 383 -11.26 -5.12 -27.99
CA ILE A 383 -11.98 -5.68 -26.84
C ILE A 383 -12.93 -4.65 -26.20
N PRO A 384 -14.10 -5.07 -25.68
CA PRO A 384 -15.02 -4.20 -24.96
C PRO A 384 -14.46 -3.81 -23.58
N ALA A 385 -13.79 -2.67 -23.50
CA ALA A 385 -13.26 -2.12 -22.25
C ALA A 385 -14.39 -1.58 -21.35
N ALA A 386 -14.21 -1.73 -20.04
CA ALA A 386 -15.00 -1.01 -19.07
C ALA A 386 -14.46 0.43 -18.97
N GLY A 387 -15.34 1.42 -19.11
CA GLY A 387 -14.96 2.82 -18.92
C GLY A 387 -14.44 3.07 -17.50
N GLY A 388 -13.51 4.02 -17.34
CA GLY A 388 -12.91 4.33 -16.03
C GLY A 388 -13.96 4.62 -14.94
N THR A 389 -14.98 5.43 -15.26
CA THR A 389 -16.09 5.73 -14.35
C THR A 389 -16.84 4.46 -13.91
N THR A 390 -17.08 3.51 -14.81
CA THR A 390 -17.80 2.26 -14.51
C THR A 390 -16.99 1.36 -13.57
N LEU A 391 -15.66 1.29 -13.76
CA LEU A 391 -14.74 0.58 -12.86
C LEU A 391 -14.77 1.17 -11.45
N GLU A 392 -14.69 2.50 -11.36
CA GLU A 392 -14.67 3.24 -10.11
C GLU A 392 -15.99 3.14 -9.34
N VAL A 393 -17.13 3.23 -10.02
CA VAL A 393 -18.46 3.02 -9.40
C VAL A 393 -18.57 1.60 -8.81
N ILE A 394 -18.12 0.57 -9.54
CA ILE A 394 -18.13 -0.82 -9.05
C ILE A 394 -17.15 -1.00 -7.88
N SER A 395 -15.98 -0.35 -7.93
CA SER A 395 -15.01 -0.31 -6.83
C SER A 395 -15.60 0.32 -5.57
N LEU A 396 -16.33 1.44 -5.70
CA LEU A 396 -17.02 2.10 -4.59
C LEU A 396 -18.06 1.19 -3.95
N ILE A 397 -18.99 0.65 -4.76
CA ILE A 397 -20.09 -0.21 -4.32
C ILE A 397 -19.54 -1.45 -3.60
N SER A 398 -18.49 -2.07 -4.16
CA SER A 398 -17.82 -3.21 -3.52
C SER A 398 -17.20 -2.82 -2.18
N THR A 399 -16.43 -1.72 -2.13
CA THR A 399 -15.76 -1.24 -0.92
C THR A 399 -16.75 -0.95 0.21
N VAL A 400 -17.84 -0.23 -0.07
CA VAL A 400 -18.85 0.07 0.97
C VAL A 400 -19.62 -1.17 1.39
N ALA A 401 -19.97 -2.07 0.45
CA ALA A 401 -20.68 -3.30 0.78
C ALA A 401 -19.84 -4.21 1.71
N ARG A 402 -18.52 -4.29 1.48
CA ARG A 402 -17.56 -5.02 2.34
C ARG A 402 -17.52 -4.54 3.80
N SER A 403 -18.08 -3.37 4.14
CA SER A 403 -18.30 -3.00 5.54
C SER A 403 -19.27 -3.95 6.27
N GLY A 404 -20.11 -4.67 5.52
CA GLY A 404 -21.09 -5.62 6.04
C GLY A 404 -22.26 -4.96 6.79
N LEU A 405 -22.36 -3.63 6.77
CA LEU A 405 -23.35 -2.84 7.49
C LEU A 405 -24.73 -2.92 6.81
N ASP A 406 -25.76 -3.22 7.58
CA ASP A 406 -27.14 -3.39 7.09
C ASP A 406 -27.63 -2.17 6.30
N VAL A 407 -27.34 -0.94 6.73
CA VAL A 407 -27.72 0.30 6.01
C VAL A 407 -27.16 0.36 4.58
N ILE A 408 -25.97 -0.21 4.34
CA ILE A 408 -25.39 -0.31 2.99
C ILE A 408 -26.05 -1.46 2.23
N LEU A 409 -26.20 -2.62 2.85
CA LEU A 409 -26.75 -3.82 2.22
C LEU A 409 -28.24 -3.67 1.85
N GLU A 410 -29.03 -3.00 2.68
CA GLU A 410 -30.40 -2.57 2.39
C GLU A 410 -30.45 -1.61 1.21
N ALA A 411 -29.50 -0.67 1.11
CA ALA A 411 -29.42 0.26 0.00
C ALA A 411 -28.97 -0.44 -1.30
N VAL A 412 -28.05 -1.42 -1.24
CA VAL A 412 -27.68 -2.28 -2.38
C VAL A 412 -28.90 -3.05 -2.90
N LEU A 413 -29.68 -3.67 -2.00
CA LEU A 413 -30.88 -4.42 -2.32
C LEU A 413 -31.95 -3.52 -2.97
N SER A 414 -32.30 -2.42 -2.29
CA SER A 414 -33.37 -1.50 -2.68
C SER A 414 -33.12 -0.82 -4.02
N ASN A 415 -31.85 -0.53 -4.34
CA ASN A 415 -31.46 0.08 -5.61
C ASN A 415 -31.17 -0.93 -6.72
N GLN A 416 -31.26 -2.25 -6.48
CA GLN A 416 -30.90 -3.31 -7.43
C GLN A 416 -29.48 -3.19 -7.99
N LEU A 417 -28.51 -2.79 -7.14
CA LEU A 417 -27.12 -2.63 -7.59
C LEU A 417 -26.47 -3.98 -7.95
N LEU A 418 -26.82 -5.06 -7.23
CA LEU A 418 -26.28 -6.41 -7.49
C LEU A 418 -26.53 -6.89 -8.93
N PRO A 419 -27.78 -6.89 -9.45
CA PRO A 419 -28.05 -7.22 -10.85
C PRO A 419 -27.20 -6.45 -11.86
N ARG A 420 -26.98 -5.15 -11.64
CA ARG A 420 -26.18 -4.31 -12.56
C ARG A 420 -24.70 -4.58 -12.47
N CYS A 421 -24.14 -4.73 -11.27
CA CYS A 421 -22.74 -5.15 -11.11
C CYS A 421 -22.46 -6.51 -11.78
N VAL A 422 -23.41 -7.46 -11.70
CA VAL A 422 -23.31 -8.76 -12.39
C VAL A 422 -23.45 -8.61 -13.91
N GLU A 423 -24.35 -7.75 -14.39
CA GLU A 423 -24.50 -7.53 -15.83
C GLU A 423 -23.25 -6.91 -16.46
N VAL A 424 -22.65 -5.92 -15.80
CA VAL A 424 -21.38 -5.30 -16.22
C VAL A 424 -20.22 -6.32 -16.14
N PHE A 425 -20.20 -7.23 -15.16
CA PHE A 425 -19.20 -8.31 -15.07
C PHE A 425 -19.11 -9.14 -16.35
N PHE A 426 -20.26 -9.59 -16.87
CA PHE A 426 -20.32 -10.40 -18.09
C PHE A 426 -20.15 -9.56 -19.37
N ARG A 427 -20.49 -8.26 -19.36
CA ARG A 427 -20.29 -7.35 -20.51
C ARG A 427 -18.81 -7.10 -20.84
N HIS A 428 -17.92 -7.18 -19.85
CA HIS A 428 -16.49 -6.87 -20.00
C HIS A 428 -15.58 -8.07 -19.72
N PRO A 429 -15.50 -9.08 -20.62
CA PRO A 429 -14.81 -10.36 -20.38
C PRO A 429 -13.31 -10.30 -20.06
N TRP A 430 -12.66 -9.15 -20.23
CA TRP A 430 -11.22 -8.97 -20.07
C TRP A 430 -10.82 -7.99 -18.95
N SER A 431 -11.76 -7.53 -18.12
CA SER A 431 -11.49 -6.56 -17.05
C SER A 431 -11.29 -7.19 -15.67
N ASN A 432 -10.09 -7.71 -15.42
CA ASN A 432 -9.74 -8.39 -14.15
C ASN A 432 -10.01 -7.54 -12.89
N LEU A 433 -9.80 -6.22 -12.96
CA LEU A 433 -10.08 -5.30 -11.85
C LEU A 433 -11.58 -5.26 -11.52
N LEU A 434 -12.42 -5.17 -12.57
CA LEU A 434 -13.88 -5.22 -12.44
C LEU A 434 -14.34 -6.55 -11.85
N HIS A 435 -13.81 -7.67 -12.38
CA HIS A 435 -14.17 -9.02 -11.92
C HIS A 435 -13.74 -9.29 -10.48
N ASN A 436 -12.60 -8.74 -10.04
CA ASN A 436 -12.22 -8.79 -8.64
C ASN A 436 -13.17 -7.96 -7.77
N SER A 437 -13.45 -6.70 -8.14
CA SER A 437 -14.36 -5.83 -7.37
C SER A 437 -15.76 -6.42 -7.23
N VAL A 438 -16.36 -6.93 -8.32
CA VAL A 438 -17.65 -7.62 -8.26
C VAL A 438 -17.56 -8.92 -7.47
N LYS A 439 -16.49 -9.72 -7.62
CA LYS A 439 -16.30 -10.92 -6.80
C LYS A 439 -16.31 -10.58 -5.30
N GLN A 440 -15.59 -9.56 -4.85
CA GLN A 440 -15.54 -9.17 -3.44
C GLN A 440 -16.93 -8.73 -2.92
N LEU A 441 -17.72 -8.02 -3.74
CA LEU A 441 -19.12 -7.68 -3.44
C LEU A 441 -19.98 -8.95 -3.25
N LEU A 442 -19.87 -9.92 -4.17
CA LEU A 442 -20.61 -11.17 -4.10
C LEU A 442 -20.18 -12.05 -2.90
N LEU A 443 -18.90 -12.06 -2.54
CA LEU A 443 -18.41 -12.79 -1.37
C LEU A 443 -18.97 -12.23 -0.05
N GLU A 444 -19.06 -10.90 0.11
CA GLU A 444 -19.66 -10.32 1.33
C GLU A 444 -21.15 -10.66 1.43
N VAL A 445 -21.87 -10.67 0.31
CA VAL A 445 -23.28 -11.12 0.23
C VAL A 445 -23.43 -12.60 0.61
N LEU A 446 -22.49 -13.46 0.19
CA LEU A 446 -22.45 -14.89 0.53
C LEU A 446 -21.83 -15.19 1.92
N SER A 447 -21.29 -14.19 2.61
CA SER A 447 -20.56 -14.41 3.88
C SER A 447 -21.47 -14.80 5.05
N GLY A 448 -22.74 -14.43 5.03
CA GLY A 448 -23.68 -14.57 6.16
C GLY A 448 -25.05 -15.10 5.78
N GLY A 449 -25.72 -15.72 6.76
CA GLY A 449 -27.04 -16.34 6.62
C GLY A 449 -28.19 -15.51 7.19
N ASP A 450 -28.00 -14.22 7.45
CA ASP A 450 -29.05 -13.32 7.94
C ASP A 450 -30.11 -13.03 6.86
N SER A 451 -31.28 -12.53 7.29
CA SER A 451 -32.43 -12.33 6.39
C SER A 451 -32.15 -11.33 5.26
N LEU A 452 -31.26 -10.35 5.47
CA LEU A 452 -30.91 -9.35 4.46
C LEU A 452 -29.97 -9.93 3.41
N ARG A 453 -28.91 -10.64 3.82
CA ARG A 453 -28.05 -11.40 2.90
C ARG A 453 -28.82 -12.48 2.14
N GLN A 454 -29.75 -13.19 2.78
CA GLN A 454 -30.63 -14.13 2.06
C GLN A 454 -31.48 -13.44 0.97
N GLN A 455 -32.01 -12.24 1.22
CA GLN A 455 -32.73 -11.46 0.20
C GLN A 455 -31.82 -11.03 -0.95
N LEU A 456 -30.60 -10.57 -0.65
CA LEU A 456 -29.59 -10.24 -1.65
C LEU A 456 -29.17 -11.45 -2.50
N VAL A 457 -29.01 -12.64 -1.90
CA VAL A 457 -28.73 -13.89 -2.64
C VAL A 457 -29.93 -14.31 -3.50
N ARG A 458 -31.17 -14.15 -3.01
CA ARG A 458 -32.37 -14.39 -3.83
C ARG A 458 -32.44 -13.44 -5.04
N GLN A 459 -32.10 -12.16 -4.87
CA GLN A 459 -31.97 -11.19 -5.98
C GLN A 459 -30.86 -11.60 -6.96
N LEU A 460 -29.70 -12.04 -6.45
CA LEU A 460 -28.57 -12.51 -7.26
C LEU A 460 -28.94 -13.71 -8.14
N LEU A 461 -29.76 -14.62 -7.63
CA LEU A 461 -30.19 -15.80 -8.39
C LEU A 461 -31.39 -15.51 -9.31
N LYS A 462 -32.38 -14.75 -8.87
CA LYS A 462 -33.64 -14.54 -9.61
C LYS A 462 -33.61 -13.35 -10.58
N GLU A 463 -33.01 -12.22 -10.17
CA GLU A 463 -32.97 -10.99 -10.97
C GLU A 463 -31.68 -10.90 -11.80
N ALA A 464 -30.52 -11.14 -11.18
CA ALA A 464 -29.24 -11.12 -11.90
C ALA A 464 -29.02 -12.38 -12.77
N ARG A 465 -29.72 -13.48 -12.47
CA ARG A 465 -29.66 -14.77 -13.15
C ARG A 465 -28.25 -15.36 -13.17
N LEU A 466 -27.53 -15.21 -12.05
CA LEU A 466 -26.11 -15.55 -11.97
C LEU A 466 -25.86 -17.03 -12.25
N ALA A 467 -26.72 -17.93 -11.76
CA ALA A 467 -26.56 -19.36 -11.95
C ALA A 467 -26.69 -19.76 -13.43
N GLU A 468 -27.70 -19.25 -14.15
CA GLU A 468 -27.86 -19.54 -15.59
C GLU A 468 -26.75 -18.93 -16.44
N ARG A 469 -26.26 -17.74 -16.08
CA ARG A 469 -25.10 -17.12 -16.73
C ARG A 469 -23.84 -17.97 -16.54
N ILE A 470 -23.56 -18.42 -15.31
CA ILE A 470 -22.46 -19.35 -15.02
C ILE A 470 -22.57 -20.62 -15.87
N VAL A 471 -23.73 -21.26 -15.92
CA VAL A 471 -23.96 -22.48 -16.74
C VAL A 471 -23.68 -22.20 -18.22
N SER A 472 -24.17 -21.08 -18.75
CA SER A 472 -23.96 -20.67 -20.14
C SER A 472 -22.48 -20.54 -20.48
N GLU A 473 -21.70 -19.87 -19.63
CA GLU A 473 -20.25 -19.68 -19.84
C GLU A 473 -19.47 -21.00 -19.75
N TYR A 474 -19.81 -21.86 -18.80
CA TYR A 474 -19.21 -23.21 -18.71
C TYR A 474 -19.56 -24.10 -19.90
N ALA A 475 -20.76 -23.96 -20.46
CA ALA A 475 -21.18 -24.65 -21.69
C ALA A 475 -20.46 -24.11 -22.94
N ALA A 476 -20.16 -22.81 -23.00
CA ALA A 476 -19.35 -22.21 -24.05
C ALA A 476 -17.87 -22.62 -23.97
N ASP A 477 -17.27 -22.58 -22.77
CA ASP A 477 -15.90 -23.07 -22.50
C ASP A 477 -15.74 -24.57 -22.87
N ALA A 478 -16.80 -25.37 -22.73
CA ALA A 478 -16.84 -26.75 -23.23
C ALA A 478 -16.63 -26.87 -24.74
N GLN A 479 -17.16 -25.91 -25.51
CA GLN A 479 -17.18 -25.93 -26.97
C GLN A 479 -15.92 -25.27 -27.57
N TRP A 480 -15.23 -24.40 -26.83
CA TRP A 480 -13.96 -23.77 -27.20
C TRP A 480 -12.95 -24.78 -27.80
N LYS A 481 -12.71 -25.91 -27.09
CA LYS A 481 -11.78 -26.98 -27.52
C LYS A 481 -12.14 -27.62 -28.87
N LYS A 482 -13.37 -27.44 -29.37
CA LYS A 482 -13.87 -27.99 -30.63
C LYS A 482 -14.02 -26.95 -31.75
N GLN A 483 -14.25 -25.68 -31.40
CA GLN A 483 -14.67 -24.64 -32.36
C GLN A 483 -13.73 -23.42 -32.46
N ARG A 484 -12.61 -23.39 -31.71
CA ARG A 484 -11.66 -22.24 -31.64
C ARG A 484 -12.29 -20.93 -31.14
N HIS A 485 -13.40 -21.01 -30.41
CA HIS A 485 -13.98 -19.87 -29.69
C HIS A 485 -13.03 -19.39 -28.59
N GLU A 486 -12.82 -18.08 -28.46
CA GLU A 486 -11.96 -17.54 -27.40
C GLU A 486 -12.55 -17.77 -26.01
N ARG A 487 -11.71 -18.26 -25.09
CA ARG A 487 -12.08 -18.45 -23.69
C ARG A 487 -12.02 -17.12 -22.96
N VAL A 488 -13.15 -16.65 -22.45
CA VAL A 488 -13.30 -15.41 -21.68
C VAL A 488 -12.39 -15.36 -20.44
N GLY A 489 -11.91 -14.16 -20.09
CA GLY A 489 -10.94 -13.96 -19.00
C GLY A 489 -11.49 -14.30 -17.62
N TYR A 490 -12.77 -14.03 -17.35
CA TYR A 490 -13.37 -14.22 -16.02
C TYR A 490 -13.60 -15.68 -15.59
N MET A 491 -13.27 -16.70 -16.39
CA MET A 491 -13.54 -18.11 -16.02
C MET A 491 -12.94 -18.53 -14.67
N GLY A 492 -11.81 -17.94 -14.26
CA GLY A 492 -11.23 -18.17 -12.93
C GLY A 492 -12.08 -17.57 -11.79
N HIS A 493 -12.70 -16.41 -12.01
CA HIS A 493 -13.65 -15.81 -11.07
C HIS A 493 -14.94 -16.63 -10.98
N LEU A 494 -15.45 -17.14 -12.11
CA LEU A 494 -16.64 -17.99 -12.13
C LEU A 494 -16.42 -19.30 -11.36
N PHE A 495 -15.26 -19.94 -11.48
CA PHE A 495 -14.92 -21.12 -10.68
C PHE A 495 -15.01 -20.86 -9.17
N LEU A 496 -14.41 -19.76 -8.70
CA LEU A 496 -14.45 -19.39 -7.29
C LEU A 496 -15.87 -19.04 -6.83
N LEU A 497 -16.60 -18.21 -7.59
CA LEU A 497 -17.99 -17.86 -7.29
C LEU A 497 -18.90 -19.09 -7.26
N SER A 498 -18.67 -20.08 -8.11
CA SER A 498 -19.48 -21.30 -8.14
C SER A 498 -19.19 -22.21 -6.95
N CYS A 499 -17.94 -22.28 -6.47
CA CYS A 499 -17.60 -22.96 -5.21
C CYS A 499 -18.33 -22.33 -4.02
N GLU A 500 -18.33 -21.00 -3.95
CA GLU A 500 -18.94 -20.23 -2.85
C GLU A 500 -20.48 -20.28 -2.89
N LEU A 501 -21.09 -20.26 -4.08
CA LEU A 501 -22.52 -20.51 -4.26
C LEU A 501 -22.91 -21.92 -3.82
N GLN A 502 -22.10 -22.93 -4.13
CA GLN A 502 -22.35 -24.32 -3.72
C GLN A 502 -22.21 -24.50 -2.20
N ASP A 503 -21.20 -23.89 -1.57
CA ASP A 503 -21.06 -23.85 -0.11
C ASP A 503 -22.28 -23.16 0.54
N TYR A 504 -22.67 -21.98 0.03
CA TYR A 504 -23.83 -21.26 0.54
C TYR A 504 -25.13 -22.07 0.39
N GLY A 505 -25.33 -22.72 -0.76
CA GLY A 505 -26.49 -23.58 -1.01
C GLY A 505 -26.55 -24.80 -0.08
N SER A 506 -25.41 -25.30 0.41
CA SER A 506 -25.36 -26.35 1.43
C SER A 506 -25.79 -25.84 2.82
N ARG A 507 -25.54 -24.55 3.11
CA ARG A 507 -25.91 -23.88 4.37
C ARG A 507 -27.33 -23.31 4.35
N CYS A 508 -27.90 -23.04 3.18
CA CYS A 508 -29.23 -22.44 2.99
C CYS A 508 -30.08 -23.28 2.02
N PRO A 509 -30.99 -24.16 2.53
CA PRO A 509 -31.73 -25.12 1.71
C PRO A 509 -32.52 -24.52 0.55
N GLU A 510 -33.18 -23.37 0.73
CA GLU A 510 -33.93 -22.69 -0.34
C GLU A 510 -33.01 -22.26 -1.50
N VAL A 511 -31.79 -21.80 -1.20
CA VAL A 511 -30.80 -21.45 -2.22
C VAL A 511 -30.26 -22.72 -2.89
N GLY A 512 -30.03 -23.79 -2.11
CA GLY A 512 -29.72 -25.11 -2.64
C GLY A 512 -30.77 -25.64 -3.62
N GLU A 513 -32.06 -25.48 -3.32
CA GLU A 513 -33.18 -25.83 -4.21
C GLU A 513 -33.19 -24.99 -5.50
N ILE A 514 -32.97 -23.67 -5.41
CA ILE A 514 -32.88 -22.80 -6.59
C ILE A 514 -31.72 -23.25 -7.49
N LEU A 515 -30.53 -23.50 -6.92
CA LEU A 515 -29.37 -23.99 -7.68
C LEU A 515 -29.62 -25.38 -8.29
N ALA A 516 -30.19 -26.32 -7.53
CA ALA A 516 -30.53 -27.66 -8.03
C ALA A 516 -31.60 -27.63 -9.14
N SER A 517 -32.54 -26.67 -9.09
CA SER A 517 -33.54 -26.45 -10.13
C SER A 517 -32.99 -25.79 -11.39
N THR A 518 -31.78 -25.22 -11.34
CA THR A 518 -31.17 -24.53 -12.47
C THR A 518 -30.66 -25.53 -13.51
N PRO A 519 -31.19 -25.51 -14.76
CA PRO A 519 -30.76 -26.45 -15.79
C PRO A 519 -29.25 -26.33 -16.07
N GLY A 520 -28.54 -27.45 -16.07
CA GLY A 520 -27.10 -27.51 -16.30
C GLY A 520 -26.20 -27.18 -15.09
N TRP A 521 -26.76 -26.83 -13.93
CA TRP A 521 -25.97 -26.63 -12.71
C TRP A 521 -25.16 -27.89 -12.29
N PRO A 522 -25.70 -29.14 -12.38
CA PRO A 522 -24.92 -30.33 -12.08
C PRO A 522 -23.68 -30.52 -12.96
N ASP A 523 -23.72 -30.07 -14.23
CA ASP A 523 -22.56 -30.13 -15.14
C ASP A 523 -21.47 -29.13 -14.74
N VAL A 524 -21.85 -27.99 -14.15
CA VAL A 524 -20.92 -27.02 -13.54
C VAL A 524 -20.26 -27.62 -12.31
N LEU A 525 -21.02 -28.27 -11.42
CA LEU A 525 -20.47 -28.95 -10.24
C LEU A 525 -19.47 -30.05 -10.62
N ALA A 526 -19.81 -30.91 -11.59
CA ALA A 526 -18.91 -31.96 -12.07
C ALA A 526 -17.58 -31.40 -12.63
N ARG A 527 -17.60 -30.20 -13.22
CA ARG A 527 -16.38 -29.49 -13.65
C ARG A 527 -15.58 -28.92 -12.48
N ILE A 528 -16.25 -28.33 -11.50
CA ILE A 528 -15.62 -27.80 -10.29
C ILE A 528 -14.90 -28.92 -9.55
N ASP A 529 -15.55 -30.07 -9.36
CA ASP A 529 -14.96 -31.25 -8.71
C ASP A 529 -13.74 -31.77 -9.49
N ALA A 530 -13.82 -31.83 -10.82
CA ALA A 530 -12.68 -32.21 -11.67
C ALA A 530 -11.50 -31.23 -11.53
N THR A 531 -11.76 -29.91 -11.51
CA THR A 531 -10.71 -28.90 -11.31
C THR A 531 -10.14 -28.94 -9.89
N GLN A 532 -10.99 -29.06 -8.87
CA GLN A 532 -10.54 -29.21 -7.48
C GLN A 532 -9.71 -30.47 -7.29
N LYS A 533 -10.05 -31.58 -7.94
CA LYS A 533 -9.26 -32.80 -7.89
C LYS A 533 -7.84 -32.56 -8.42
N VAL A 534 -7.71 -31.94 -9.61
CA VAL A 534 -6.39 -31.58 -10.18
C VAL A 534 -5.62 -30.64 -9.25
N HIS A 535 -6.27 -29.68 -8.59
CA HIS A 535 -5.61 -28.81 -7.61
C HIS A 535 -5.17 -29.53 -6.31
N ARG A 536 -5.79 -30.66 -5.98
CA ARG A 536 -5.44 -31.51 -4.81
C ARG A 536 -4.43 -32.62 -5.16
N GLU A 537 -4.17 -32.87 -6.44
CA GLU A 537 -3.19 -33.87 -6.89
C GLU A 537 -1.75 -33.39 -6.61
N GLN A 538 -0.99 -34.19 -5.86
CA GLN A 538 0.41 -33.88 -5.55
C GLN A 538 1.27 -34.00 -6.81
N LEU A 539 1.70 -32.86 -7.35
CA LEU A 539 2.54 -32.78 -8.57
C LEU A 539 3.98 -33.28 -8.34
N GLY A 540 4.45 -33.31 -7.09
CA GLY A 540 5.70 -33.96 -6.70
C GLY A 540 5.43 -35.34 -6.14
N GLY A 541 6.00 -36.38 -6.76
CA GLY A 541 6.05 -37.71 -6.16
C GLY A 541 6.87 -37.68 -4.86
N GLY A 542 6.47 -38.46 -3.85
CA GLY A 542 7.26 -38.60 -2.63
C GLY A 542 8.67 -39.13 -2.93
N VAL A 543 9.68 -38.61 -2.21
CA VAL A 543 11.10 -38.96 -2.40
C VAL A 543 11.25 -40.49 -2.51
N PRO A 544 11.83 -41.01 -3.62
CA PRO A 544 12.04 -42.44 -3.82
C PRO A 544 12.75 -43.06 -2.62
N ALA A 545 12.41 -44.31 -2.29
CA ALA A 545 12.97 -44.98 -1.11
C ALA A 545 14.51 -45.12 -1.16
N SER A 546 15.10 -45.08 -2.37
CA SER A 546 16.55 -45.01 -2.62
C SER A 546 17.20 -43.69 -2.16
N ASP A 547 16.46 -42.58 -2.25
CA ASP A 547 17.03 -41.23 -2.16
C ASP A 547 16.89 -40.65 -0.74
N ARG A 548 16.14 -41.35 0.14
CA ARG A 548 16.00 -41.05 1.57
C ARG A 548 17.32 -41.03 2.36
N GLY A 549 18.41 -41.53 1.77
CA GLY A 549 19.74 -41.53 2.37
C GLY A 549 20.56 -40.24 2.18
N LEU A 550 20.20 -39.36 1.24
CA LEU A 550 21.01 -38.18 0.90
C LEU A 550 20.45 -36.85 1.44
N ALA A 551 19.18 -36.81 1.85
CA ALA A 551 18.55 -35.66 2.48
C ALA A 551 17.83 -36.08 3.77
N SER A 552 18.60 -36.47 4.79
CA SER A 552 18.08 -36.83 6.12
C SER A 552 19.03 -36.42 7.25
N SER A 553 19.15 -35.12 7.50
CA SER A 553 19.42 -34.61 8.85
C SER A 553 18.13 -34.69 9.68
N ASN A 554 17.68 -35.92 9.95
CA ASN A 554 16.50 -36.20 10.75
C ASN A 554 16.77 -35.90 12.24
N VAL A 555 16.13 -34.85 12.77
CA VAL A 555 15.70 -34.82 14.18
C VAL A 555 14.28 -34.26 14.25
N VAL A 556 13.29 -35.10 13.97
CA VAL A 556 11.94 -34.95 14.55
C VAL A 556 11.56 -36.28 15.18
N SER A 557 11.08 -36.20 16.43
CA SER A 557 10.83 -37.33 17.31
C SER A 557 9.67 -38.21 16.82
N GLN A 558 9.76 -39.52 17.05
CA GLN A 558 8.67 -40.46 16.85
C GLN A 558 7.54 -40.23 17.88
N ARG A 559 6.57 -39.36 17.56
CA ARG A 559 5.28 -39.24 18.26
C ARG A 559 4.15 -38.76 17.33
N GLU A 560 3.94 -39.46 16.21
CA GLU A 560 2.84 -39.14 15.28
C GLU A 560 2.53 -40.35 14.38
N LYS A 561 2.11 -41.47 14.99
CA LYS A 561 1.79 -42.70 14.23
C LYS A 561 0.59 -43.51 14.73
N GLU A 562 -0.23 -42.93 15.60
CA GLU A 562 -1.48 -43.55 16.09
C GLU A 562 -2.74 -42.70 15.83
N GLU A 563 -2.61 -41.54 15.13
CA GLU A 563 -3.75 -40.64 14.80
C GLU A 563 -4.13 -40.65 13.30
N ALA A 564 -3.60 -41.60 12.52
CA ALA A 564 -3.80 -41.69 11.07
C ALA A 564 -4.99 -42.58 10.64
N THR A 565 -5.90 -42.92 11.56
CA THR A 565 -7.07 -43.77 11.29
C THR A 565 -8.38 -43.22 11.85
N GLU A 566 -8.54 -41.90 11.99
CA GLU A 566 -9.87 -41.31 12.20
C GLU A 566 -9.95 -39.82 11.76
N GLN A 567 -9.76 -39.56 10.46
CA GLN A 567 -10.06 -38.25 9.86
C GLN A 567 -10.67 -38.40 8.46
N SER A 568 -11.97 -38.66 8.42
CA SER A 568 -12.82 -38.34 7.26
C SER A 568 -12.93 -36.81 7.18
N ALA A 569 -11.94 -36.18 6.57
CA ALA A 569 -11.83 -34.72 6.57
C ALA A 569 -12.90 -34.08 5.69
N ALA A 570 -13.89 -33.46 6.33
CA ALA A 570 -14.70 -32.42 5.73
C ALA A 570 -13.80 -31.29 5.20
N CYS A 571 -14.25 -30.57 4.16
CA CYS A 571 -13.52 -29.41 3.66
C CYS A 571 -13.31 -28.38 4.78
N PRO A 572 -12.10 -27.84 4.97
CA PRO A 572 -11.97 -26.56 5.66
C PRO A 572 -12.58 -25.49 4.74
N SER A 573 -13.74 -24.97 5.13
CA SER A 573 -14.30 -23.79 4.49
C SER A 573 -13.35 -22.61 4.73
N TRP A 574 -13.23 -21.70 3.75
CA TRP A 574 -12.37 -20.51 3.88
C TRP A 574 -12.79 -19.57 5.04
N SER A 575 -13.97 -19.80 5.63
CA SER A 575 -14.48 -19.12 6.82
C SER A 575 -13.88 -19.57 8.17
N GLN A 576 -13.18 -20.71 8.25
CA GLN A 576 -12.67 -21.26 9.53
C GLN A 576 -11.42 -20.56 10.12
N ARG A 577 -11.13 -19.31 9.75
CA ARG A 577 -10.16 -18.46 10.46
C ARG A 577 -10.77 -17.51 11.50
N VAL A 578 -12.10 -17.45 11.61
CA VAL A 578 -12.81 -16.48 12.47
C VAL A 578 -13.94 -17.15 13.26
N SER A 579 -13.61 -17.94 14.29
CA SER A 579 -14.52 -18.33 15.39
C SER A 579 -13.77 -19.07 16.51
N GLY A 580 -13.25 -18.35 17.50
CA GLY A 580 -12.77 -18.92 18.76
C GLY A 580 -13.80 -18.70 19.87
N GLY A 581 -14.65 -19.70 20.14
CA GLY A 581 -15.70 -19.61 21.16
C GLY A 581 -15.89 -20.96 21.87
N TYR A 582 -15.74 -20.96 23.20
CA TYR A 582 -15.90 -22.15 24.04
C TYR A 582 -17.33 -22.69 24.00
N LEU A 583 -17.47 -24.02 23.88
CA LEU A 583 -18.53 -24.81 24.52
C LEU A 583 -18.14 -26.29 24.54
N SER A 584 -18.27 -26.94 25.69
CA SER A 584 -17.87 -28.34 25.92
C SER A 584 -19.09 -29.26 25.93
N GLN A 585 -18.99 -30.46 25.31
CA GLN A 585 -19.60 -31.71 25.80
C GLN A 585 -19.14 -32.94 24.98
N GLU A 586 -19.12 -34.10 25.63
CA GLU A 586 -18.59 -35.39 25.13
C GLU A 586 -19.61 -36.18 24.27
N PRO A 587 -19.15 -37.06 23.37
CA PRO A 587 -19.97 -38.11 22.77
C PRO A 587 -19.68 -39.51 23.34
N THR A 588 -20.73 -40.28 23.62
CA THR A 588 -20.66 -41.71 24.00
C THR A 588 -20.66 -42.66 22.79
N ASP A 589 -20.04 -43.83 22.97
CA ASP A 589 -19.87 -44.92 21.99
C ASP A 589 -21.16 -45.42 21.30
N LEU A 590 -20.99 -45.99 20.09
CA LEU A 590 -21.67 -47.23 19.67
C LEU A 590 -20.99 -47.90 18.46
N GLN A 591 -20.45 -49.10 18.67
CA GLN A 591 -19.88 -49.97 17.63
C GLN A 591 -20.95 -50.81 16.92
N VAL A 592 -20.86 -50.99 15.59
CA VAL A 592 -21.36 -52.19 14.87
C VAL A 592 -20.41 -52.51 13.71
N ALA A 593 -20.10 -53.79 13.50
CA ALA A 593 -19.24 -54.29 12.42
C ALA A 593 -19.97 -55.24 11.45
N CYS A 594 -19.49 -55.34 10.21
CA CYS A 594 -19.52 -56.49 9.26
C CYS A 594 -18.97 -55.99 7.90
N GLN A 595 -17.78 -56.38 7.42
CA GLN A 595 -17.34 -57.66 6.82
C GLN A 595 -17.70 -57.87 5.33
N ASP A 596 -16.65 -58.23 4.57
CA ASP A 596 -16.60 -59.02 3.31
C ASP A 596 -17.22 -58.42 2.01
N SER A 597 -16.54 -58.35 0.85
CA SER A 597 -15.49 -59.23 0.29
C SER A 597 -15.00 -58.82 -1.11
N SER A 598 -13.87 -59.42 -1.53
CA SER A 598 -13.43 -59.71 -2.91
C SER A 598 -12.82 -58.60 -3.80
N ALA A 599 -11.64 -58.92 -4.33
CA ALA A 599 -10.93 -58.19 -5.39
C ALA A 599 -10.42 -59.20 -6.45
N PRO A 600 -10.27 -58.81 -7.72
CA PRO A 600 -9.50 -59.56 -8.72
C PRO A 600 -8.20 -58.81 -9.18
N PRO A 601 -7.25 -59.50 -9.84
CA PRO A 601 -5.81 -59.13 -9.82
C PRO A 601 -5.30 -58.69 -11.24
N PRO A 602 -4.00 -58.56 -11.58
CA PRO A 602 -3.51 -57.40 -12.34
C PRO A 602 -3.11 -57.67 -13.80
N GLY A 603 -3.11 -56.61 -14.63
CA GLY A 603 -2.61 -56.66 -16.01
C GLY A 603 -2.28 -55.27 -16.58
N ALA A 604 -0.99 -55.01 -16.78
CA ALA A 604 -0.43 -53.80 -17.41
C ALA A 604 -0.49 -53.90 -18.96
N PRO A 605 -0.26 -52.85 -19.79
CA PRO A 605 0.56 -51.67 -19.48
C PRO A 605 -0.07 -50.28 -19.73
N CYS A 606 0.54 -49.30 -19.05
CA CYS A 606 0.30 -47.87 -19.23
C CYS A 606 0.90 -47.38 -20.56
N LEU A 607 0.17 -46.52 -21.28
CA LEU A 607 0.63 -45.81 -22.48
C LEU A 607 0.49 -44.30 -22.27
N ALA A 608 1.33 -43.76 -21.38
CA ALA A 608 1.59 -42.32 -21.30
C ALA A 608 2.84 -41.98 -22.13
N CYS A 609 2.76 -40.85 -22.85
CA CYS A 609 3.81 -40.12 -23.60
C CYS A 609 3.54 -39.97 -25.11
N ARG A 610 2.70 -39.00 -25.47
CA ARG A 610 2.93 -38.10 -26.63
C ARG A 610 2.35 -36.72 -26.35
N LEU A 611 3.23 -35.75 -26.09
CA LEU A 611 3.03 -34.29 -26.18
C LEU A 611 1.98 -33.73 -25.17
N TRP A 612 2.32 -32.84 -24.25
CA TRP A 612 3.41 -31.86 -24.20
C TRP A 612 4.32 -32.05 -22.97
#